data_AF-A0A0C3PKI1-F1
#
_entry.id   AF-A0A0C3PKI1-F1
#
_cell.length_a   1.000
_cell.length_b   1.000
_cell.length_c   1.000
_cell.angle_alpha   90.00
_cell.angle_beta   90.00
_cell.angle_gamma   90.00
#
_symmetry.space_group_name_H-M   'P 1'
#
loop_
_entity.id
_entity.type
_entity.pdbx_description
1 polymer ?
#
loop_
_entity_poly.entity_id
_entity_poly.type
_entity_poly.pdbx_seq_one_letter_code
_entity_poly.pdbx_strand_id
1 'polypeptide(L)'
;MLYLYFSFAVFLSTPVLGQMATFLAYDAICGDANCPLSSLACSDGSNGLESKGYTTFSSFPNFPYLGGAPTIANWNDANCGKCYAITYAKNTINVLALDVSKDGFTVAPQAMNVLTNRQASALGRVEVTATEVPASECGL
;
A
#
# COMPACT_ATOMS: atom_id res chain seq x y z
N MET A 1 50.99 32.42 -7.30
CA MET A 1 49.70 31.86 -7.77
C MET A 1 49.21 30.89 -6.72
N LEU A 2 48.35 31.36 -5.81
CA LEU A 2 47.83 30.59 -4.68
C LEU A 2 46.55 29.87 -5.15
N TYR A 3 46.56 28.54 -5.24
CA TYR A 3 45.39 27.77 -5.67
C TYR A 3 44.43 27.59 -4.49
N LEU A 4 43.25 28.23 -4.56
CA LEU A 4 42.15 28.02 -3.63
C LEU A 4 41.44 26.70 -4.00
N TYR A 5 41.50 25.69 -3.13
CA TYR A 5 40.72 24.46 -3.29
C TYR A 5 39.29 24.69 -2.80
N PHE A 6 38.34 24.79 -3.72
CA PHE A 6 36.91 24.82 -3.42
C PHE A 6 36.45 23.39 -3.09
N SER A 7 36.32 23.06 -1.81
CA SER A 7 35.77 21.76 -1.39
C SER A 7 34.25 21.78 -1.58
N PHE A 8 33.74 21.03 -2.56
CA PHE A 8 32.31 20.80 -2.72
C PHE A 8 31.86 19.79 -1.66
N ALA A 9 31.16 20.26 -0.62
CA ALA A 9 30.49 19.39 0.33
C ALA A 9 29.25 18.79 -0.34
N VAL A 10 29.30 17.49 -0.67
CA VAL A 10 28.13 16.73 -1.14
C VAL A 10 27.28 16.39 0.08
N PHE A 11 26.16 17.09 0.25
CA PHE A 11 25.15 16.73 1.25
C PHE A 11 24.39 15.50 0.75
N LEU A 12 24.66 14.34 1.34
CA LEU A 12 23.84 13.14 1.19
C LEU A 12 22.52 13.37 1.95
N SER A 13 21.48 13.82 1.25
CA SER A 13 20.13 13.80 1.82
C SER A 13 19.69 12.35 1.94
N THR A 14 19.63 11.83 3.16
CA THR A 14 18.98 10.54 3.42
C THR A 14 17.50 10.68 3.05
N PRO A 15 16.95 9.86 2.13
CA PRO A 15 15.52 9.85 1.92
C PRO A 15 14.88 9.40 3.24
N VAL A 16 14.19 10.34 3.91
CA VAL A 16 13.25 9.99 4.97
C VAL A 16 12.15 9.18 4.30
N LEU A 17 12.02 7.91 4.67
CA LEU A 17 10.82 7.14 4.37
C LEU A 17 9.62 7.92 4.88
N GLY A 18 8.80 8.43 3.97
CA GLY A 18 7.64 9.26 4.26
C GLY A 18 6.59 8.44 4.98
N GLN A 19 6.59 8.52 6.31
CA GLN A 19 5.52 8.00 7.14
C GLN A 19 4.31 8.94 7.03
N MET A 20 3.12 8.40 6.81
CA MET A 20 1.87 9.17 6.74
C MET A 20 0.90 8.72 7.85
N ALA A 21 0.32 9.69 8.56
CA ALA A 21 -0.84 9.44 9.41
C ALA A 21 -2.10 9.48 8.54
N THR A 22 -2.93 8.44 8.60
CA THR A 22 -4.14 8.32 7.80
C THR A 22 -5.14 7.39 8.50
N PHE A 23 -6.22 7.02 7.82
CA PHE A 23 -7.19 6.06 8.32
C PHE A 23 -7.08 4.73 7.60
N LEU A 24 -7.56 3.67 8.26
CA LEU A 24 -7.81 2.37 7.64
C LEU A 24 -9.21 1.90 8.02
N ALA A 25 -9.97 1.45 7.02
CA ALA A 25 -11.24 0.76 7.17
C ALA A 25 -11.20 -0.56 6.41
N TYR A 26 -12.28 -1.34 6.48
CA TYR A 26 -12.41 -2.58 5.72
C TYR A 26 -13.57 -2.54 4.72
N ASP A 27 -13.43 -3.31 3.64
CA ASP A 27 -14.49 -3.63 2.69
C ASP A 27 -14.48 -5.14 2.43
N ALA A 28 -15.66 -5.77 2.51
CA ALA A 28 -15.82 -7.20 2.27
C ALA A 28 -15.33 -7.61 0.87
N ILE A 29 -15.47 -6.74 -0.14
CA ILE A 29 -14.99 -7.04 -1.50
C ILE A 29 -13.47 -7.24 -1.54
N CYS A 30 -12.72 -6.57 -0.65
CA CYS A 30 -11.28 -6.76 -0.57
C CYS A 30 -10.88 -8.14 -0.04
N GLY A 31 -11.81 -8.84 0.61
CA GLY A 31 -11.65 -10.23 1.06
C GLY A 31 -12.21 -11.27 0.08
N ASP A 32 -12.76 -10.86 -1.08
CA ASP A 32 -13.24 -11.78 -2.10
C ASP A 32 -12.08 -12.21 -3.01
N ALA A 33 -11.69 -13.48 -2.88
CA ALA A 33 -10.64 -14.12 -3.67
C ALA A 33 -10.88 -14.05 -5.18
N ASN A 34 -12.15 -13.94 -5.61
CA ASN A 34 -12.55 -13.90 -7.01
C ASN A 34 -12.72 -12.47 -7.55
N CYS A 35 -12.50 -11.44 -6.72
CA CYS A 35 -12.56 -10.05 -7.16
C CYS A 35 -11.61 -9.86 -8.36
N PRO A 36 -12.11 -9.49 -9.55
CA PRO A 36 -11.30 -9.37 -10.73
C PRO A 36 -10.43 -8.11 -10.64
N LEU A 37 -9.15 -8.24 -10.96
CA LEU A 37 -8.24 -7.09 -11.00
C LEU A 37 -8.68 -6.07 -12.07
N SER A 38 -9.32 -6.54 -13.14
CA SER A 38 -9.81 -5.72 -14.26
C SER A 38 -10.87 -4.67 -13.86
N SER A 39 -11.50 -4.80 -12.69
CA SER A 39 -12.43 -3.79 -12.18
C SER A 39 -11.79 -2.68 -11.35
N LEU A 40 -10.47 -2.71 -11.13
CA LEU A 40 -9.75 -1.79 -10.24
C LEU A 40 -8.86 -0.82 -11.01
N ALA A 41 -8.40 0.23 -10.33
CA ALA A 41 -7.47 1.20 -10.91
C ALA A 41 -6.11 0.60 -11.32
N CYS A 42 -5.65 -0.46 -10.67
CA CYS A 42 -4.37 -1.11 -10.96
C CYS A 42 -4.48 -2.34 -11.87
N SER A 43 -5.47 -2.35 -12.74
CA SER A 43 -5.71 -3.38 -13.75
C SER A 43 -4.59 -3.46 -14.79
N ASP A 44 -4.77 -2.80 -15.92
CA ASP A 44 -3.90 -2.81 -17.08
C ASP A 44 -3.16 -1.47 -17.25
N GLY A 45 -2.55 -1.26 -18.43
CA GLY A 45 -1.65 -0.13 -18.68
C GLY A 45 -0.21 -0.41 -18.22
N SER A 46 0.64 0.61 -18.35
CA SER A 46 2.08 0.51 -18.08
C SER A 46 2.43 0.26 -16.61
N ASN A 47 1.56 0.68 -15.69
CA ASN A 47 1.67 0.50 -14.24
C ASN A 47 0.72 -0.59 -13.72
N GLY A 48 -0.15 -1.13 -14.59
CA GLY A 48 -1.08 -2.20 -14.26
C GLY A 48 -0.40 -3.52 -13.94
N LEU A 49 -1.05 -4.31 -13.08
CA LEU A 49 -0.52 -5.58 -12.59
C LEU A 49 -1.00 -6.79 -13.42
N GLU A 50 -1.98 -6.62 -14.32
CA GLU A 50 -2.39 -7.69 -15.24
C GLU A 50 -1.27 -8.13 -16.17
N SER A 51 -0.46 -7.18 -16.65
CA SER A 51 0.73 -7.45 -17.47
C SER A 51 1.79 -8.29 -16.74
N LYS A 52 1.71 -8.38 -15.41
CA LYS A 52 2.58 -9.18 -14.54
C LYS A 52 2.00 -10.54 -14.19
N GLY A 53 0.84 -10.91 -14.76
CA GLY A 53 0.21 -12.22 -14.59
C GLY A 53 -0.84 -12.30 -13.48
N TYR A 54 -1.18 -11.19 -12.82
CA TYR A 54 -2.24 -11.13 -11.83
C TYR A 54 -3.60 -10.94 -12.49
N THR A 55 -4.64 -11.63 -12.00
CA THR A 55 -5.98 -11.61 -12.64
C THR A 55 -7.12 -11.44 -11.63
N THR A 56 -7.01 -12.07 -10.48
CA THR A 56 -7.95 -11.95 -9.36
C THR A 56 -7.18 -11.73 -8.06
N PHE A 57 -7.88 -11.42 -6.98
CA PHE A 57 -7.25 -11.22 -5.68
C PHE A 57 -6.48 -12.45 -5.20
N SER A 58 -7.00 -13.65 -5.48
CA SER A 58 -6.33 -14.91 -5.17
C SER A 58 -5.03 -15.16 -5.93
N SER A 59 -4.78 -14.45 -7.04
CA SER A 59 -3.53 -14.57 -7.79
C SER A 59 -2.34 -13.88 -7.11
N PHE A 60 -2.58 -12.99 -6.14
CA PHE A 60 -1.52 -12.32 -5.39
C PHE A 60 -1.05 -13.18 -4.19
N PRO A 61 0.27 -13.40 -4.02
CA PRO A 61 0.81 -14.18 -2.89
C PRO A 61 0.44 -13.61 -1.52
N ASN A 62 0.25 -12.29 -1.42
CA ASN A 62 -0.04 -11.58 -0.18
C ASN A 62 -1.53 -11.48 0.15
N PHE A 63 -2.42 -12.11 -0.62
CA PHE A 63 -3.83 -12.17 -0.26
C PHE A 63 -4.02 -12.80 1.14
N PRO A 64 -4.83 -12.21 2.06
CA PRO A 64 -5.79 -11.12 1.86
C PRO A 64 -5.31 -9.71 2.27
N TYR A 65 -3.99 -9.45 2.33
CA TYR A 65 -3.42 -8.15 2.65
C TYR A 65 -3.29 -7.25 1.41
N LEU A 66 -4.40 -7.07 0.72
CA LEU A 66 -4.55 -6.24 -0.48
C LEU A 66 -5.61 -5.18 -0.22
N GLY A 67 -5.61 -4.08 -0.97
CA GLY A 67 -6.64 -3.07 -0.79
C GLY A 67 -6.50 -1.80 -1.62
N GLY A 68 -7.41 -0.88 -1.38
CA GLY A 68 -7.35 0.48 -1.89
C GLY A 68 -6.41 1.35 -1.05
N ALA A 69 -5.71 2.27 -1.70
CA ALA A 69 -4.78 3.20 -1.05
C ALA A 69 -5.10 4.67 -1.39
N PRO A 70 -4.82 5.61 -0.47
CA PRO A 70 -5.01 7.03 -0.72
C PRO A 70 -3.96 7.63 -1.67
N THR A 71 -2.91 6.89 -1.97
CA THR A 71 -1.84 7.28 -2.89
C THR A 71 -2.16 6.97 -4.34
N ILE A 72 -3.17 6.15 -4.64
CA ILE A 72 -3.62 5.86 -6.00
C ILE A 72 -4.73 6.85 -6.34
N ALA A 73 -4.49 7.72 -7.33
CA ALA A 73 -5.45 8.75 -7.72
C ALA A 73 -6.49 8.25 -8.74
N ASN A 74 -6.07 7.38 -9.66
CA ASN A 74 -6.86 6.93 -10.80
C ASN A 74 -6.29 5.65 -11.43
N TRP A 75 -6.91 5.22 -12.53
CA TRP A 75 -6.44 4.11 -13.35
C TRP A 75 -5.00 4.32 -13.84
N ASN A 76 -4.20 3.24 -13.83
CA ASN A 76 -2.79 3.23 -14.28
C ASN A 76 -1.88 4.22 -13.52
N ASP A 77 -2.20 4.52 -12.26
CA ASP A 77 -1.37 5.36 -11.38
C ASP A 77 0.01 4.71 -11.14
N ALA A 78 1.06 5.53 -11.00
CA ALA A 78 2.42 5.05 -10.74
C ALA A 78 2.58 4.39 -9.36
N ASN A 79 1.63 4.58 -8.45
CA ASN A 79 1.59 3.94 -7.13
C ASN A 79 0.92 2.56 -7.14
N CYS A 80 0.45 2.07 -8.30
CA CYS A 80 -0.09 0.73 -8.42
C CYS A 80 0.93 -0.35 -8.06
N GLY A 81 0.54 -1.26 -7.15
CA GLY A 81 1.41 -2.31 -6.64
C GLY A 81 2.46 -1.85 -5.63
N LYS A 82 2.37 -0.62 -5.10
CA LYS A 82 3.18 -0.25 -3.93
C LYS A 82 2.75 -1.00 -2.68
N CYS A 83 3.72 -1.27 -1.81
CA CYS A 83 3.51 -1.94 -0.54
C CYS A 83 3.61 -0.93 0.60
N TYR A 84 2.70 -1.05 1.57
CA TYR A 84 2.65 -0.17 2.74
C TYR A 84 2.67 -0.98 4.02
N ALA A 85 3.64 -0.73 4.88
CA ALA A 85 3.63 -1.19 6.27
C ALA A 85 2.69 -0.29 7.07
N ILE A 86 1.52 -0.82 7.43
CA ILE A 86 0.46 -0.10 8.13
C ILE A 86 0.41 -0.54 9.59
N THR A 87 0.58 0.41 10.50
CA THR A 87 0.68 0.19 11.94
C THR A 87 -0.49 0.81 12.69
N TYR A 88 -1.10 0.01 13.56
CA TYR A 88 -2.09 0.40 14.55
C TYR A 88 -1.63 -0.07 15.93
N ALA A 89 -1.42 0.87 16.85
CA ALA A 89 -0.79 0.61 18.15
C ALA A 89 0.56 -0.14 18.02
N LYS A 90 0.58 -1.44 18.29
CA LYS A 90 1.79 -2.29 18.23
C LYS A 90 1.77 -3.32 17.08
N ASN A 91 0.67 -3.39 16.33
CA ASN A 91 0.51 -4.35 15.25
C ASN A 91 0.80 -3.67 13.91
N THR A 92 1.51 -4.37 13.05
CA THR A 92 1.82 -3.92 11.68
C THR A 92 1.43 -5.00 10.69
N ILE A 93 0.82 -4.61 9.57
CA ILE A 93 0.57 -5.46 8.41
C ILE A 93 1.14 -4.81 7.15
N ASN A 94 1.52 -5.61 6.16
CA ASN A 94 1.99 -5.12 4.86
C ASN A 94 0.86 -5.23 3.84
N VAL A 95 0.40 -4.10 3.32
CA VAL A 95 -0.76 -4.03 2.41
C VAL A 95 -0.31 -3.63 1.01
N LEU A 96 -0.70 -4.43 0.02
CA LEU A 96 -0.47 -4.14 -1.39
C LEU A 96 -1.60 -3.25 -1.94
N ALA A 97 -1.23 -2.12 -2.54
CA ALA A 97 -2.17 -1.15 -3.09
C ALA A 97 -2.61 -1.54 -4.52
N LEU A 98 -3.92 -1.78 -4.69
CA LEU A 98 -4.53 -2.25 -5.94
C LEU A 98 -5.63 -1.32 -6.48
N ASP A 99 -6.13 -0.39 -5.67
CA ASP A 99 -7.22 0.49 -6.08
C ASP A 99 -7.18 1.86 -5.40
N VAL A 100 -8.02 2.77 -5.87
CA VAL A 100 -8.25 4.08 -5.26
C VAL A 100 -9.02 3.92 -3.93
N SER A 101 -8.56 4.60 -2.89
CA SER A 101 -9.35 4.77 -1.66
C SER A 101 -9.16 6.19 -1.11
N LYS A 102 -10.21 7.01 -1.17
CA LYS A 102 -10.10 8.46 -0.94
C LYS A 102 -9.91 8.86 0.53
N ASP A 103 -10.42 8.05 1.45
CA ASP A 103 -10.45 8.35 2.88
C ASP A 103 -9.48 7.48 3.67
N GLY A 104 -8.28 7.23 3.13
CA GLY A 104 -7.27 6.35 3.72
C GLY A 104 -7.24 4.98 3.05
N PHE A 105 -6.71 3.97 3.74
CA PHE A 105 -6.64 2.60 3.23
C PHE A 105 -7.96 1.85 3.42
N THR A 106 -8.31 1.01 2.45
CA THR A 106 -9.45 0.09 2.55
C THR A 106 -8.96 -1.33 2.28
N VAL A 107 -9.13 -2.25 3.22
CA VAL A 107 -8.56 -3.61 3.17
C VAL A 107 -9.62 -4.69 3.43
N ALA A 108 -9.23 -5.97 3.27
CA ALA A 108 -10.10 -7.08 3.65
C ALA A 108 -10.42 -7.07 5.17
N PRO A 109 -11.62 -7.52 5.60
CA PRO A 109 -11.97 -7.66 7.03
C PRO A 109 -10.95 -8.52 7.79
N GLN A 110 -10.37 -9.53 7.14
CA GLN A 110 -9.34 -10.41 7.67
C GLN A 110 -8.07 -9.64 7.99
N ALA A 111 -7.60 -8.78 7.08
CA ALA A 111 -6.43 -7.94 7.26
C ALA A 111 -6.63 -6.94 8.41
N MET A 112 -7.78 -6.25 8.44
CA MET A 112 -8.09 -5.33 9.54
C MET A 112 -8.22 -6.06 10.89
N ASN A 113 -8.72 -7.31 10.91
CA ASN A 113 -8.74 -8.10 12.14
C ASN A 113 -7.35 -8.48 12.64
N VAL A 114 -6.39 -8.77 11.76
CA VAL A 114 -4.99 -8.97 12.17
C VAL A 114 -4.44 -7.69 12.78
N LEU A 115 -4.65 -6.55 12.12
CA LEU A 115 -4.18 -5.24 12.58
C LEU A 115 -4.79 -4.83 13.93
N THR A 116 -6.08 -5.09 14.13
CA THR A 116 -6.86 -4.61 15.29
C THR A 116 -7.07 -5.67 16.37
N ASN A 117 -6.38 -6.82 16.31
CA ASN A 117 -6.57 -7.94 17.23
C ASN A 117 -8.04 -8.40 17.34
N ARG A 118 -8.63 -8.71 16.18
CA ARG A 118 -10.01 -9.20 15.97
C ARG A 118 -11.11 -8.19 16.30
N GLN A 119 -10.84 -6.88 16.20
CA GLN A 119 -11.80 -5.82 16.53
C GLN A 119 -12.31 -5.05 15.31
N ALA A 120 -12.11 -5.56 14.09
CA ALA A 120 -12.45 -4.82 12.86
C ALA A 120 -13.92 -4.37 12.84
N SER A 121 -14.87 -5.27 13.17
CA SER A 121 -16.30 -4.95 13.17
C SER A 121 -16.69 -3.94 14.25
N ALA A 122 -16.01 -3.94 15.40
CA ALA A 122 -16.34 -3.03 16.51
C ALA A 122 -15.80 -1.63 16.28
N LEU A 123 -14.60 -1.54 15.67
CA LEU A 123 -13.94 -0.27 15.41
C LEU A 123 -14.43 0.37 14.11
N GLY A 124 -14.67 -0.43 13.06
CA GLY A 124 -15.08 0.00 11.72
C GLY A 124 -13.98 0.72 10.94
N ARG A 125 -13.35 1.71 11.56
CA ARG A 125 -12.26 2.53 11.05
C ARG A 125 -11.29 2.86 12.19
N VAL A 126 -10.00 2.92 11.88
CA VAL A 126 -8.94 3.29 12.83
C VAL A 126 -7.98 4.31 12.22
N GLU A 127 -7.41 5.18 13.04
CA GLU A 127 -6.26 5.99 12.65
C GLU A 127 -5.01 5.11 12.68
N VAL A 128 -4.20 5.18 11.62
CA VAL A 128 -3.02 4.36 11.41
C VAL A 128 -1.85 5.20 10.95
N THR A 129 -0.68 4.64 11.14
CA THR A 129 0.53 5.08 10.48
C THR A 129 0.82 4.17 9.30
N ALA A 130 1.07 4.71 8.11
CA ALA A 130 1.52 3.94 6.96
C ALA A 130 2.89 4.42 6.48
N THR A 131 3.76 3.47 6.16
CA THR A 131 5.09 3.73 5.58
C THR A 131 5.22 2.90 4.31
N GLU A 132 5.57 3.54 3.19
CA GLU A 132 5.88 2.80 1.96
C GLU A 132 7.11 1.90 2.20
N VAL A 133 7.05 0.64 1.77
CA VAL A 133 8.15 -0.33 1.89
C VAL A 133 8.38 -1.01 0.52
N PRO A 134 9.51 -1.69 0.32
CA PRO A 134 9.75 -2.41 -0.95
C PRO A 134 8.59 -3.35 -1.29
N ALA A 135 8.24 -3.43 -2.57
CA ALA A 135 7.11 -4.25 -3.03
C ALA A 135 7.26 -5.76 -2.69
N SER A 136 8.51 -6.23 -2.54
CA SER A 136 8.84 -7.58 -2.09
C SER A 136 8.31 -7.91 -0.70
N GLU A 137 8.11 -6.91 0.17
CA GLU A 137 7.48 -7.08 1.49
C GLU A 137 5.98 -7.43 1.40
N CYS A 138 5.39 -7.25 0.21
CA CYS A 138 4.04 -7.68 -0.17
C CYS A 138 4.07 -8.77 -1.26
N GLY A 139 5.20 -9.43 -1.50
CA GLY A 139 5.31 -10.55 -2.44
C GLY A 139 5.31 -10.18 -3.93
N LEU A 140 5.62 -8.93 -4.29
CA LEU A 140 5.84 -8.48 -5.67
C LEU A 140 7.32 -8.37 -6.04
#